data_AF-A0A8T7EG36-F1
#
_entry.id   AF-A0A8T7EG36-F1
#
_cell.length_a   1.000
_cell.length_b   1.000
_cell.length_c   1.000
_cell.angle_alpha   90.00
_cell.angle_beta   90.00
_cell.angle_gamma   90.00
#
_symmetry.space_group_name_H-M   'P 1'
#
loop_
_entity.id
_entity.type
_entity.pdbx_description
1 polymer ?
#
loop_
_entity_poly.entity_id
_entity_poly.type
_entity_poly.pdbx_seq_one_letter_code
_entity_poly.pdbx_strand_id
1 'polypeptide(L)'
;MEPHHNDVVVVVCTQCFTAVTLHQTGLQPIDVYYAAPGNDQVDAWLPVWLFHGRVHLQQRQSQGSSKGADKEAAELWQRVQRLYAPAWQQPARQARELGSKLVQAQPLFQAIPRPDGALLGETIITPEDGLKLLDFIVLTIEAERKDMLRDIKFNIEAGTPALWAIPAQKKGDSWQLAARV
;
A
#
# COMPACT_ATOMS: atom_id res chain seq x y z
N MET A 1 22.06 9.74 16.09
CA MET A 1 20.64 10.10 15.99
C MET A 1 20.49 10.69 14.59
N GLU A 2 20.06 9.89 13.63
CA GLU A 2 19.81 10.40 12.28
C GLU A 2 18.64 11.40 12.32
N PRO A 3 18.70 12.50 11.56
CA PRO A 3 17.59 13.45 11.51
C PRO A 3 16.39 12.77 10.87
N HIS A 4 15.32 12.60 11.64
CA HIS A 4 14.02 12.24 11.08
C HIS A 4 13.56 13.35 10.11
N HIS A 5 12.99 12.96 8.97
CA HIS A 5 12.30 13.92 8.12
C HIS A 5 11.18 14.60 8.93
N ASN A 6 10.97 15.91 8.74
CA ASN A 6 9.88 16.66 9.41
C ASN A 6 8.47 16.14 9.07
N ASP A 7 8.38 15.18 8.14
CA ASP A 7 7.14 14.64 7.58
C ASP A 7 6.85 13.21 8.08
N VAL A 8 7.54 12.70 9.10
CA VAL A 8 7.22 11.38 9.68
C VAL A 8 5.87 11.46 10.42
N VAL A 9 4.90 10.66 9.96
CA VAL A 9 3.53 10.66 10.47
C VAL A 9 3.26 9.53 11.46
N VAL A 10 4.05 8.46 11.48
CA VAL A 10 4.00 7.41 12.51
C VAL A 10 5.36 7.26 13.18
N VAL A 11 5.36 7.35 14.51
CA VAL A 11 6.55 7.21 15.35
C VAL A 11 6.37 5.99 16.25
N VAL A 12 7.43 5.18 16.38
CA VAL A 12 7.45 4.01 17.25
C VAL A 12 8.37 4.28 18.43
N CYS A 13 7.87 4.09 19.65
CA CYS A 13 8.68 4.20 20.86
C CYS A 13 9.78 3.13 20.86
N THR A 14 11.03 3.52 21.09
CA THR A 14 12.17 2.60 21.09
C THR A 14 12.26 1.71 22.33
N GLN A 15 11.50 2.02 23.38
CA GLN A 15 11.50 1.26 24.64
C GLN A 15 10.34 0.27 24.74
N CYS A 16 9.11 0.73 24.48
CA CYS A 16 7.91 -0.09 24.62
C CYS A 16 7.28 -0.51 23.28
N PHE A 17 7.83 -0.04 22.16
CA PHE A 17 7.37 -0.35 20.80
C PHE A 17 5.93 0.03 20.47
N THR A 18 5.30 0.87 21.30
CA THR A 18 4.02 1.49 20.99
C THR A 18 4.19 2.44 19.81
N ALA A 19 3.36 2.27 18.79
CA ALA A 19 3.29 3.18 17.67
C ALA A 19 2.22 4.25 17.91
N VAL A 20 2.54 5.48 17.55
CA VAL A 20 1.62 6.62 17.58
C VAL A 20 1.64 7.31 16.23
N THR A 21 0.46 7.72 15.76
CA THR A 21 0.30 8.57 14.59
C THR A 21 0.10 10.02 15.01
N LEU A 22 0.64 10.95 14.24
CA LEU A 22 0.41 12.37 14.42
C LEU A 22 -0.90 12.76 13.74
N HIS A 23 -1.91 13.09 14.55
CA HIS A 23 -3.19 13.60 14.08
C HIS A 23 -3.31 15.11 14.39
N GLN A 24 -4.25 15.81 13.75
CA GLN A 24 -4.49 17.24 14.01
C GLN A 24 -4.85 17.53 15.47
N THR A 25 -5.46 16.55 16.14
CA THR A 25 -5.90 16.61 17.54
C THR A 25 -4.85 16.13 18.54
N GLY A 26 -3.65 15.76 18.08
CA GLY A 26 -2.55 15.23 18.89
C GLY A 26 -2.12 13.82 18.49
N LEU A 27 -1.34 13.18 19.36
CA LEU A 27 -0.84 11.83 19.15
C LEU A 27 -1.95 10.80 19.43
N GLN A 28 -2.14 9.87 18.51
CA GLN A 28 -3.10 8.77 18.67
C GLN A 28 -2.37 7.43 18.56
N PRO A 29 -2.62 6.46 19.46
CA PRO A 29 -2.08 5.11 19.31
C PRO A 29 -2.55 4.48 17.99
N ILE A 30 -1.67 3.69 17.37
CA ILE A 30 -2.00 2.90 16.18
C ILE A 30 -1.38 1.51 16.30
N ASP A 31 -2.09 0.50 15.80
CA ASP A 31 -1.58 -0.86 15.71
C ASP A 31 -0.69 -1.02 14.47
N VAL A 32 0.45 -1.70 14.64
CA VAL A 32 1.36 -2.07 13.55
C VAL A 32 1.44 -3.58 13.48
N TYR A 33 1.01 -4.16 12.36
CA TYR A 33 1.07 -5.60 12.11
C TYR A 33 2.37 -5.97 11.39
N TYR A 34 3.12 -6.94 11.90
CA TYR A 34 4.34 -7.43 11.24
C TYR A 34 4.00 -8.66 10.38
N ALA A 35 4.36 -8.63 9.10
CA ALA A 35 4.15 -9.77 8.21
C ALA A 35 5.26 -10.82 8.35
N ALA A 36 4.92 -12.11 8.35
CA ALA A 36 5.90 -13.18 8.37
C ALA A 36 6.85 -13.04 7.15
N PRO A 37 8.18 -13.18 7.34
CA PRO A 37 9.09 -13.18 6.21
C PRO A 37 8.97 -14.49 5.43
N GLY A 38 9.11 -14.41 4.11
CA GLY A 38 9.10 -15.55 3.20
C GLY A 38 10.46 -16.22 3.07
N ASN A 39 11.52 -15.58 3.57
CA ASN A 39 12.89 -16.09 3.63
C ASN A 39 13.65 -15.45 4.80
N ASP A 40 14.85 -15.94 5.10
CA ASP A 40 15.62 -15.50 6.28
C ASP A 40 16.31 -14.13 6.10
N GLN A 41 16.35 -13.58 4.88
CA GLN A 41 17.04 -12.34 4.60
C GLN A 41 16.04 -11.17 4.61
N VAL A 42 16.04 -10.40 5.70
CA VAL A 42 15.22 -9.20 5.87
C VAL A 42 16.15 -8.03 6.19
N ASP A 43 16.22 -7.06 5.28
CA ASP A 43 17.05 -5.86 5.44
C ASP A 43 16.26 -4.73 6.12
N ALA A 44 14.94 -4.68 5.94
CA ALA A 44 14.07 -3.67 6.54
C ALA A 44 12.62 -4.15 6.68
N TRP A 45 11.85 -3.44 7.51
CA TRP A 45 10.41 -3.60 7.67
C TRP A 45 9.69 -2.37 7.14
N LEU A 46 9.19 -2.42 5.91
CA LEU A 46 8.64 -1.27 5.21
C LEU A 46 7.16 -1.06 5.53
N PRO A 47 6.74 0.19 5.83
CA PRO A 47 5.35 0.49 6.18
C PRO A 47 4.45 0.49 4.92
N VAL A 48 3.35 -0.26 4.97
CA VAL A 48 2.31 -0.30 3.93
C VAL A 48 0.95 -0.10 4.58
N TRP A 49 0.20 0.88 4.09
CA TRP A 49 -1.21 1.01 4.43
C TRP A 49 -2.01 -0.05 3.68
N LEU A 50 -2.74 -0.86 4.43
CA LEU A 50 -3.66 -1.86 3.89
C LEU A 50 -5.10 -1.38 4.15
N PHE A 51 -5.78 -1.02 3.07
CA PHE A 51 -7.18 -0.64 3.08
C PHE A 51 -8.04 -1.85 2.67
N HIS A 52 -9.15 -2.05 3.36
CA HIS A 52 -10.24 -2.89 2.86
C HIS A 52 -11.27 -1.98 2.20
N GLY A 53 -11.37 -2.08 0.88
CA GLY A 53 -12.18 -1.15 0.10
C GLY A 53 -12.63 -1.69 -1.24
N ARG A 54 -13.48 -0.91 -1.90
CA ARG A 54 -14.02 -1.17 -3.23
C ARG A 54 -13.74 0.04 -4.12
N VAL A 55 -13.42 -0.22 -5.37
CA VAL A 55 -13.32 0.81 -6.41
C VAL A 55 -14.62 0.80 -7.19
N HIS A 56 -15.37 1.90 -7.19
CA HIS A 56 -16.59 1.98 -7.99
C HIS A 56 -16.30 2.72 -9.29
N LEU A 57 -16.29 1.97 -10.40
CA LEU A 57 -16.21 2.55 -11.74
C LEU A 57 -17.53 3.26 -12.07
N GLN A 58 -17.48 4.57 -12.24
CA GLN A 58 -18.61 5.39 -12.67
C GLN A 58 -18.68 5.49 -14.20
N GLN A 59 -17.51 5.54 -14.84
CA GLN A 59 -17.38 5.61 -16.29
C GLN A 59 -16.07 4.94 -16.70
N ARG A 60 -16.09 4.13 -17.76
CA ARG A 60 -14.90 3.57 -18.41
C ARG A 60 -15.16 3.52 -19.90
N GLN A 61 -14.27 4.12 -20.70
CA GLN A 61 -14.36 4.14 -22.14
C GLN A 61 -13.02 3.72 -22.74
N SER A 62 -13.03 2.75 -23.66
CA SER A 62 -11.86 2.33 -24.41
C SER A 62 -12.13 2.28 -25.92
N GLN A 63 -11.09 2.39 -26.75
CA GLN A 63 -11.23 2.14 -28.19
C GLN A 63 -11.36 0.64 -28.45
N GLY A 64 -12.35 0.28 -29.27
CA GLY A 64 -12.54 -1.07 -29.77
C GLY A 64 -13.54 -1.94 -29.00
N SER A 65 -14.28 -1.38 -28.03
CA SER A 65 -15.35 -2.04 -27.25
C SER A 65 -15.13 -3.54 -27.07
N SER A 66 -14.01 -3.93 -26.48
CA SER A 66 -13.79 -5.33 -26.16
C SER A 66 -14.64 -5.65 -24.93
N LYS A 67 -15.78 -6.31 -25.12
CA LYS A 67 -16.65 -6.76 -24.01
C LYS A 67 -15.89 -7.55 -22.94
N GLY A 68 -14.74 -8.14 -23.30
CA GLY A 68 -13.82 -8.81 -22.38
C GLY A 68 -13.14 -7.85 -21.39
N ALA A 69 -12.51 -6.76 -21.86
CA ALA A 69 -11.79 -5.86 -20.97
C ALA A 69 -12.70 -5.13 -19.98
N ASP A 70 -13.91 -4.74 -20.40
CA ASP A 70 -14.90 -4.14 -19.50
C ASP A 70 -15.37 -5.14 -18.44
N LYS A 71 -15.53 -6.41 -18.82
CA LYS A 71 -15.89 -7.48 -17.89
C LYS A 71 -14.75 -7.76 -16.90
N GLU A 72 -13.51 -7.83 -17.34
CA GLU A 72 -12.34 -8.01 -16.47
C GLU A 72 -12.14 -6.81 -15.52
N ALA A 73 -12.46 -5.59 -15.96
CA ALA A 73 -12.43 -4.39 -15.13
C ALA A 73 -13.52 -4.45 -14.06
N ALA A 74 -14.74 -4.78 -14.47
CA ALA A 74 -15.84 -5.03 -13.56
C ALA A 74 -15.48 -6.12 -12.53
N GLU A 75 -14.96 -7.27 -12.95
CA GLU A 75 -14.61 -8.38 -12.05
C GLU A 75 -13.54 -8.01 -11.02
N LEU A 76 -12.53 -7.23 -11.41
CA LEU A 76 -11.50 -6.76 -10.49
C LEU A 76 -12.07 -5.77 -9.47
N TRP A 77 -12.85 -4.79 -9.91
CA TRP A 77 -13.23 -3.64 -9.08
C TRP A 77 -14.56 -3.78 -8.35
N GLN A 78 -15.49 -4.63 -8.79
CA GLN A 78 -16.80 -4.79 -8.17
C GLN A 78 -16.77 -5.42 -6.77
N ARG A 79 -15.68 -6.09 -6.41
CA ARG A 79 -15.54 -6.72 -5.09
C ARG A 79 -14.81 -5.81 -4.11
N VAL A 80 -15.16 -5.96 -2.82
CA VAL A 80 -14.32 -5.44 -1.75
C VAL A 80 -13.01 -6.25 -1.78
N GLN A 81 -11.88 -5.56 -1.81
CA GLN A 81 -10.57 -6.18 -1.87
C GLN A 81 -9.55 -5.37 -1.07
N ARG A 82 -8.35 -5.93 -0.94
CA ARG A 82 -7.24 -5.26 -0.27
C ARG A 82 -6.61 -4.27 -1.24
N LEU A 83 -6.49 -3.02 -0.81
CA LEU A 83 -5.78 -1.97 -1.52
C LEU A 83 -4.55 -1.59 -0.71
N TYR A 84 -3.42 -1.42 -1.39
CA TYR A 84 -2.11 -1.28 -0.73
C TYR A 84 -1.45 0.03 -1.16
N ALA A 85 -1.11 0.87 -0.19
CA ALA A 85 -0.37 2.10 -0.42
C ALA A 85 0.95 2.06 0.37
N PRO A 86 2.10 2.01 -0.32
CA PRO A 86 3.41 2.18 0.32
C PRO A 86 3.49 3.49 1.10
N ALA A 87 4.01 3.45 2.33
CA ALA A 87 3.96 4.59 3.24
C ALA A 87 5.32 5.20 3.60
N TRP A 88 6.38 4.85 2.87
CA TRP A 88 7.73 5.41 3.02
C TRP A 88 8.16 6.23 1.79
N GLN A 89 9.24 6.99 1.95
CA GLN A 89 9.83 7.80 0.88
C GLN A 89 10.32 6.94 -0.29
N GLN A 90 9.70 7.13 -1.46
CA GLN A 90 10.14 6.51 -2.71
C GLN A 90 9.64 7.29 -3.93
N PRO A 91 10.24 7.11 -5.12
CA PRO A 91 9.73 7.71 -6.34
C PRO A 91 8.28 7.29 -6.63
N ALA A 92 7.43 8.23 -7.05
CA ALA A 92 6.02 7.96 -7.34
C ALA A 92 5.79 6.82 -8.35
N ARG A 93 6.73 6.60 -9.28
CA ARG A 93 6.70 5.45 -10.19
C ARG A 93 6.82 4.12 -9.44
N GLN A 94 7.79 3.99 -8.52
CA GLN A 94 7.99 2.77 -7.75
C GLN A 94 6.81 2.49 -6.82
N ALA A 95 6.26 3.54 -6.18
CA ALA A 95 5.09 3.43 -5.33
C ALA A 95 3.88 2.86 -6.09
N ARG A 96 3.62 3.37 -7.31
CA ARG A 96 2.54 2.87 -8.18
C ARG A 96 2.79 1.45 -8.65
N GLU A 97 3.99 1.14 -9.13
CA GLU A 97 4.35 -0.21 -9.57
C GLU A 97 4.20 -1.24 -8.44
N LEU A 98 4.63 -0.90 -7.23
CA LEU A 98 4.50 -1.77 -6.07
C LEU A 98 3.04 -1.93 -5.63
N GLY A 99 2.31 -0.83 -5.49
CA GLY A 99 0.89 -0.84 -5.13
C GLY A 99 0.06 -1.65 -6.14
N SER A 100 0.27 -1.43 -7.44
CA SER A 100 -0.40 -2.17 -8.52
C SER A 100 -0.14 -3.67 -8.42
N LYS A 101 1.13 -4.08 -8.22
CA LYS A 101 1.49 -5.49 -8.05
C LYS A 101 0.79 -6.12 -6.86
N LEU A 102 0.72 -5.43 -5.72
CA LEU A 102 0.05 -5.93 -4.52
C LEU A 102 -1.47 -6.03 -4.71
N VAL A 103 -2.09 -5.02 -5.32
CA VAL A 103 -3.53 -5.05 -5.62
C VAL A 103 -3.88 -6.16 -6.60
N GLN A 104 -3.05 -6.42 -7.62
CA GLN A 104 -3.29 -7.51 -8.55
C GLN A 104 -3.05 -8.88 -7.92
N ALA A 105 -1.98 -9.05 -7.13
CA ALA A 105 -1.62 -10.31 -6.49
C ALA A 105 -2.52 -10.69 -5.31
N GLN A 106 -3.19 -9.70 -4.68
CA GLN A 106 -4.02 -9.88 -3.48
C GLN A 106 -3.35 -10.75 -2.39
N PRO A 107 -2.11 -10.43 -1.96
CA PRO A 107 -1.39 -11.23 -0.98
C PRO A 107 -2.16 -11.38 0.34
N LEU A 108 -1.98 -12.50 1.03
CA LEU A 108 -2.48 -12.72 2.39
C LEU A 108 -1.31 -12.76 3.35
N PHE A 109 -1.03 -11.62 3.99
CA PHE A 109 0.06 -11.56 4.96
C PHE A 109 -0.30 -12.32 6.24
N GLN A 110 0.59 -13.23 6.64
CA GLN A 110 0.50 -13.86 7.96
C GLN A 110 1.05 -12.88 9.01
N ALA A 111 0.21 -12.44 9.94
CA ALA A 111 0.66 -11.62 11.06
C ALA A 111 1.51 -12.44 12.04
N ILE A 112 2.61 -11.86 12.49
CA ILE A 112 3.47 -12.40 13.55
C ILE A 112 3.65 -11.36 14.66
N PRO A 113 4.04 -11.77 15.89
CA PRO A 113 4.57 -10.84 16.86
C PRO A 113 5.74 -10.06 16.25
N ARG A 114 5.93 -8.81 16.68
CA ARG A 114 7.08 -8.00 16.26
C ARG A 114 8.37 -8.79 16.49
N PRO A 115 9.19 -9.04 15.46
CA PRO A 115 10.45 -9.73 15.63
C PRO A 115 11.43 -8.93 16.48
N ASP A 116 12.34 -9.62 17.16
CA ASP A 116 13.38 -8.98 17.95
C ASP A 116 14.25 -8.07 17.08
N GLY A 117 14.48 -6.84 17.54
CA GLY A 117 15.23 -5.84 16.78
C GLY A 117 14.53 -5.28 15.55
N ALA A 118 13.31 -5.72 15.20
CA ALA A 118 12.57 -5.15 14.09
C ALA A 118 12.18 -3.70 14.38
N LEU A 119 12.62 -2.80 13.49
CA LEU A 119 12.26 -1.39 13.46
C LEU A 119 11.39 -1.13 12.24
N LEU A 120 10.26 -0.46 12.47
CA LEU A 120 9.41 0.04 11.39
C LEU A 120 10.18 1.13 10.62
N GLY A 121 10.23 1.02 9.30
CA GLY A 121 10.76 2.07 8.44
C GLY A 121 9.97 3.38 8.57
N GLU A 122 10.60 4.50 8.19
CA GLU A 122 9.96 5.81 8.29
C GLU A 122 8.62 5.82 7.54
N THR A 123 7.56 6.11 8.28
CA THR A 123 6.21 6.24 7.74
C THR A 123 5.91 7.71 7.54
N ILE A 124 5.89 8.16 6.30
CA ILE A 124 5.76 9.59 5.93
C ILE A 124 4.46 9.91 5.18
N ILE A 125 3.70 8.88 4.79
CA ILE A 125 2.42 9.05 4.09
C ILE A 125 1.30 8.82 5.10
N THR A 126 0.38 9.77 5.26
CA THR A 126 -0.82 9.57 6.09
C THR A 126 -1.80 8.60 5.42
N PRO A 127 -2.78 8.02 6.16
CA PRO A 127 -3.89 7.28 5.56
C PRO A 127 -4.61 8.04 4.42
N GLU A 128 -4.85 9.33 4.57
CA GLU A 128 -5.56 10.16 3.60
C GLU A 128 -4.75 10.35 2.31
N ASP A 129 -3.44 10.58 2.43
CA ASP A 129 -2.55 10.65 1.27
C ASP A 129 -2.33 9.27 0.64
N GLY A 130 -2.38 8.20 1.45
CA GLY A 130 -2.44 6.83 0.98
C GLY A 130 -3.65 6.57 0.08
N LEU A 131 -4.83 7.06 0.44
CA LEU A 131 -6.03 6.97 -0.41
C LEU A 131 -5.83 7.70 -1.75
N LYS A 132 -5.23 8.89 -1.74
CA LYS A 132 -4.91 9.61 -3.00
C LYS A 132 -3.90 8.84 -3.84
N LEU A 133 -2.92 8.18 -3.22
CA LEU A 133 -1.98 7.31 -3.94
C LEU A 133 -2.70 6.11 -4.59
N LEU A 134 -3.76 5.58 -3.95
CA LEU A 134 -4.56 4.52 -4.55
C LEU A 134 -5.24 4.95 -5.85
N ASP A 135 -5.65 6.20 -6.01
CA ASP A 135 -6.20 6.69 -7.29
C ASP A 135 -5.21 6.48 -8.43
N PHE A 136 -3.93 6.81 -8.20
CA PHE A 136 -2.88 6.59 -9.18
C PHE A 136 -2.58 5.10 -9.42
N ILE A 137 -2.71 4.26 -8.39
CA ILE A 137 -2.54 2.81 -8.52
C ILE A 137 -3.66 2.20 -9.38
N VAL A 138 -4.92 2.56 -9.12
CA VAL A 138 -6.07 2.14 -9.92
C VAL A 138 -5.90 2.57 -11.38
N LEU A 139 -5.53 3.84 -11.61
CA LEU A 139 -5.24 4.34 -12.95
C LEU A 139 -4.10 3.58 -13.63
N THR A 140 -3.06 3.22 -12.90
CA THR A 140 -1.92 2.46 -13.44
C THR A 140 -2.37 1.07 -13.88
N ILE A 141 -3.14 0.36 -13.04
CA ILE A 141 -3.70 -0.96 -13.38
C ILE A 141 -4.59 -0.88 -14.62
N GLU A 142 -5.45 0.13 -14.70
CA GLU A 142 -6.36 0.30 -15.84
C GLU A 142 -5.64 0.70 -17.12
N ALA A 143 -4.57 1.50 -17.02
CA ALA A 143 -3.76 1.89 -18.17
C ALA A 143 -2.89 0.74 -18.71
N GLU A 144 -2.54 -0.25 -17.89
CA GLU A 144 -1.77 -1.43 -18.29
C GLU A 144 -2.63 -2.49 -19.00
N ARG A 145 -3.95 -2.33 -19.04
CA ARG A 145 -4.83 -3.23 -19.78
C ARG A 145 -4.56 -3.14 -21.28
N LYS A 146 -4.82 -4.24 -21.98
CA LYS A 146 -4.56 -4.35 -23.43
C LYS A 146 -5.51 -3.51 -24.27
N ASP A 147 -6.61 -3.03 -23.71
CA ASP A 147 -7.53 -2.14 -24.41
C ASP A 147 -7.11 -0.68 -24.24
N MET A 148 -7.28 0.13 -25.30
CA MET A 148 -6.82 1.51 -25.27
C MET A 148 -7.82 2.39 -24.51
N LEU A 149 -7.58 2.56 -23.21
CA LEU A 149 -8.37 3.41 -22.31
C LEU A 149 -8.36 4.87 -22.81
N ARG A 150 -9.55 5.44 -23.00
CA ARG A 150 -9.76 6.85 -23.39
C ARG A 150 -10.15 7.72 -22.20
N ASP A 151 -11.07 7.24 -21.39
CA ASP A 151 -11.62 7.98 -20.25
C ASP A 151 -12.00 6.99 -19.14
N ILE A 152 -11.78 7.41 -17.90
CA ILE A 152 -12.16 6.66 -16.72
C ILE A 152 -12.52 7.60 -15.57
N LYS A 153 -13.63 7.30 -14.90
CA LYS A 153 -14.06 7.96 -13.67
C LYS A 153 -14.40 6.89 -12.66
N PHE A 154 -13.89 7.04 -11.46
CA PHE A 154 -14.14 6.13 -10.36
C PHE A 154 -14.05 6.86 -9.03
N ASN A 155 -14.52 6.19 -7.98
CA ASN A 155 -14.20 6.57 -6.61
C ASN A 155 -13.71 5.34 -5.85
N ILE A 156 -13.01 5.58 -4.75
CA ILE A 156 -12.56 4.53 -3.83
C ILE A 156 -13.33 4.69 -2.53
N GLU A 157 -14.06 3.66 -2.16
CA GLU A 157 -14.68 3.53 -0.85
C GLU A 157 -13.84 2.56 -0.02
N ALA A 158 -13.23 3.05 1.06
CA ALA A 158 -12.38 2.24 1.92
C ALA A 158 -12.62 2.59 3.39
N GLY A 159 -12.52 1.57 4.25
CA GLY A 159 -12.52 1.77 5.70
C GLY A 159 -11.18 2.30 6.21
N THR A 160 -11.07 2.42 7.54
CA THR A 160 -9.80 2.75 8.21
C THR A 160 -8.73 1.72 7.86
N PRO A 161 -7.55 2.14 7.35
CA PRO A 161 -6.50 1.19 7.00
C PRO A 161 -5.79 0.64 8.23
N ALA A 162 -5.22 -0.54 8.07
CA ALA A 162 -4.23 -1.10 8.98
C ALA A 162 -2.82 -0.74 8.50
N LEU A 163 -1.92 -0.41 9.43
CA LEU A 163 -0.50 -0.25 9.10
C LEU A 163 0.21 -1.60 9.20
N TRP A 164 0.81 -2.04 8.09
CA TRP A 164 1.59 -3.26 8.05
C TRP A 164 3.07 -2.95 7.87
N ALA A 165 3.90 -3.58 8.69
CA ALA A 165 5.34 -3.66 8.54
C ALA A 165 5.66 -4.91 7.69
N ILE A 166 6.04 -4.70 6.43
CA ILE A 166 6.31 -5.77 5.48
C ILE A 166 7.82 -6.00 5.36
N PRO A 167 8.32 -7.22 5.56
CA PRO A 167 9.75 -7.50 5.42
C PRO A 167 10.19 -7.26 3.98
N ALA A 168 11.35 -6.65 3.81
CA ALA A 168 11.88 -6.28 2.52
C ALA A 168 13.40 -6.49 2.44
N GLN A 169 13.87 -6.74 1.23
CA GLN A 169 15.28 -6.81 0.87
C GLN A 169 15.65 -5.62 0.00
N LYS A 170 16.83 -5.08 0.22
CA LYS A 170 17.37 -4.00 -0.61
C LYS A 170 18.04 -4.59 -1.85
N LYS A 171 17.56 -4.21 -3.04
CA LYS A 171 18.13 -4.59 -4.34
C LYS A 171 18.53 -3.32 -5.10
N GLY A 172 19.82 -2.98 -5.02
CA GLY A 172 20.33 -1.70 -5.51
C GLY A 172 19.66 -0.54 -4.79
N ASP A 173 19.04 0.36 -5.55
CA ASP A 173 18.32 1.54 -5.04
C ASP A 173 16.81 1.29 -4.82
N SER A 174 16.38 0.03 -4.90
CA SER A 174 14.97 -0.35 -4.78
C SER A 174 14.75 -1.37 -3.67
N TRP A 175 13.53 -1.40 -3.15
CA TRP A 175 13.09 -2.40 -2.18
C TRP A 175 12.28 -3.48 -2.86
N GLN A 176 12.56 -4.74 -2.52
CA GLN A 176 11.72 -5.87 -2.88
C GLN A 176 11.08 -6.45 -1.61
N LEU A 177 9.75 -6.50 -1.57
CA LEU A 177 9.03 -7.15 -0.48
C LEU A 177 9.33 -8.65 -0.46
N ALA A 178 9.59 -9.17 0.73
CA ALA A 178 9.99 -10.55 1.01
C ALA A 178 9.05 -11.18 2.05
N ALA A 179 7.76 -10.84 2.00
CA ALA A 179 6.74 -11.42 2.88
C ALA A 179 6.31 -12.81 2.43
N ARG A 180 5.95 -13.64 3.41
CA ARG A 180 5.22 -14.87 3.18
C ARG A 180 3.77 -14.52 2.84
N VAL A 181 3.30 -15.10 1.75
CA VAL A 181 1.99 -14.90 1.13
C VAL A 181 1.21 -16.20 1.00
#